data_AF-F7M4R8-F1
#
_entry.id   AF-F7M4R8-F1
#
_cell.length_a   1.000
_cell.length_b   1.000
_cell.length_c   1.000
_cell.angle_alpha   90.00
_cell.angle_beta   90.00
_cell.angle_gamma   90.00
#
_symmetry.space_group_name_H-M   'P 1'
#
loop_
_entity.id
_entity.type
_entity.pdbx_description
1 polymer ?
#
loop_
_entity_poly.entity_id
_entity_poly.type
_entity_poly.pdbx_seq_one_letter_code
_entity_poly.pdbx_strand_id
1 'polypeptide(L)'
;MATNKLLWSSKIIGVFFMMLVCTLSANAQFLRTSYFMEGTHYRQQLNPALTPTKGYFNLPVIGAVNATVGSTSLGYQDIIDIIDDGDDFYTKPDFMNRLKDNNKLNVNFSTEILSAGWYKGKNFWSFNIGLRTDIGANLTKSMFTFLNEMDGIEDNWRNSNYDISNQQLNINAYAEVGLGLSRQINSRLTVGARVKALLGIGNMDLKLNNVAMNASLPSDARISQLQDPAYLSGLGVDDITKLRSEIESYHANLAVDAHLESSFKGLNLKKEDGQDYISDFEFESKDMGIAGYGFGIDLGASYKIMDNLTVSASILDLGFISWSKSSTQIANAKASGIDMKGSDYTSGIDPSDIPGSITAIENNIKNLQTDANGYMERVSGGDVLDYEMLQLRTEEASKSRKSRLASTLVIGAEYGFFNNKLAVGALSTTRFVQPDALTELTFSANYRPKSWFNVALSYSVIQSAGKSFGLGLKLGPLFVGTDYMFLGKNSNSVNGFVGVSIPLGGRKANKEG
;
A
#
# COMPACT_ATOMS: atom_id res chain seq x y z
N MET A 1 -36.06 3.51 -11.67
CA MET A 1 -34.87 2.96 -12.37
C MET A 1 -33.68 2.98 -11.41
N ALA A 2 -33.82 2.35 -10.23
CA ALA A 2 -32.94 2.59 -9.06
C ALA A 2 -32.34 1.29 -8.47
N THR A 3 -32.53 0.14 -9.14
CA THR A 3 -32.19 -1.18 -8.59
C THR A 3 -30.90 -1.80 -9.15
N ASN A 4 -30.25 -1.16 -10.13
CA ASN A 4 -29.00 -1.67 -10.73
C ASN A 4 -27.72 -1.00 -10.21
N LYS A 5 -27.79 0.18 -9.57
CA LYS A 5 -26.60 0.88 -9.04
C LYS A 5 -25.95 0.15 -7.85
N LEU A 6 -26.77 -0.46 -6.98
CA LEU A 6 -26.31 -1.13 -5.75
C LEU A 6 -25.48 -2.43 -5.98
N LEU A 7 -25.63 -3.05 -7.16
CA LEU A 7 -24.96 -4.32 -7.50
C LEU A 7 -23.62 -4.12 -8.21
N TRP A 8 -23.31 -2.89 -8.62
CA TRP A 8 -22.07 -2.58 -9.36
C TRP A 8 -21.01 -1.96 -8.44
N SER A 9 -21.44 -1.18 -7.44
CA SER A 9 -20.54 -0.58 -6.44
C SER A 9 -19.76 -1.61 -5.61
N SER A 10 -20.40 -2.75 -5.37
CA SER A 10 -19.83 -3.91 -4.67
C SER A 10 -18.66 -4.59 -5.42
N LYS A 11 -18.43 -4.28 -6.71
CA LYS A 11 -17.33 -4.87 -7.50
C LYS A 11 -16.02 -4.09 -7.41
N ILE A 12 -16.06 -2.76 -7.35
CA ILE A 12 -14.84 -1.92 -7.39
C ILE A 12 -14.21 -1.82 -5.99
N ILE A 13 -15.04 -1.64 -4.97
CA ILE A 13 -14.58 -1.82 -3.59
C ILE A 13 -14.10 -3.26 -3.45
N GLY A 14 -14.83 -4.24 -4.01
CA GLY A 14 -14.39 -5.64 -4.09
C GLY A 14 -13.02 -5.92 -4.70
N VAL A 15 -12.44 -5.08 -5.57
CA VAL A 15 -11.08 -5.26 -6.11
C VAL A 15 -10.01 -4.64 -5.19
N PHE A 16 -10.30 -3.48 -4.59
CA PHE A 16 -9.48 -2.92 -3.52
C PHE A 16 -9.53 -3.81 -2.26
N PHE A 17 -10.73 -4.33 -1.94
CA PHE A 17 -11.04 -5.26 -0.86
C PHE A 17 -10.49 -6.65 -1.16
N MET A 18 -10.62 -7.25 -2.35
CA MET A 18 -10.08 -8.59 -2.63
C MET A 18 -8.56 -8.63 -2.58
N MET A 19 -7.88 -7.52 -2.93
CA MET A 19 -6.44 -7.39 -2.70
C MET A 19 -6.09 -7.16 -1.21
N LEU A 20 -7.05 -6.67 -0.41
CA LEU A 20 -7.02 -6.63 1.06
C LEU A 20 -7.49 -7.95 1.73
N VAL A 21 -8.19 -8.85 1.02
CA VAL A 21 -8.76 -10.16 1.50
C VAL A 21 -7.68 -11.24 1.66
N CYS A 22 -6.43 -10.85 1.84
CA CYS A 22 -5.58 -11.59 2.77
C CYS A 22 -5.94 -11.17 4.21
N THR A 23 -7.16 -11.49 4.65
CA THR A 23 -7.57 -11.44 6.06
C THR A 23 -6.79 -12.51 6.82
N LEU A 24 -5.52 -12.23 7.07
CA LEU A 24 -4.69 -12.92 8.02
C LEU A 24 -4.17 -11.84 8.96
N SER A 25 -4.65 -11.88 10.21
CA SER A 25 -4.25 -11.08 11.37
C SER A 25 -2.92 -10.36 11.19
N ALA A 26 -2.95 -9.03 11.19
CA ALA A 26 -1.77 -8.21 11.01
C ALA A 26 -0.82 -8.35 12.22
N ASN A 27 0.39 -8.90 12.04
CA ASN A 27 1.43 -8.94 13.11
C ASN A 27 2.90 -8.72 12.65
N ALA A 28 3.71 -7.72 13.01
CA ALA A 28 4.98 -7.37 12.29
C ALA A 28 5.94 -8.42 11.63
N GLN A 29 6.46 -8.02 10.46
CA GLN A 29 7.33 -8.72 9.50
C GLN A 29 8.61 -9.40 10.02
N PHE A 30 9.25 -8.85 11.06
CA PHE A 30 10.40 -9.42 11.77
C PHE A 30 10.29 -9.02 13.24
N LEU A 31 10.42 -9.97 14.16
CA LEU A 31 10.41 -9.67 15.59
C LEU A 31 11.76 -9.03 16.00
N ARG A 32 11.84 -7.70 16.04
CA ARG A 32 13.06 -6.97 16.43
C ARG A 32 13.45 -7.25 17.87
N THR A 33 12.47 -7.49 18.76
CA THR A 33 12.75 -7.95 20.13
C THR A 33 13.60 -9.21 20.16
N SER A 34 13.53 -10.06 19.13
CA SER A 34 14.35 -11.28 19.04
C SER A 34 15.82 -11.02 18.66
N TYR A 35 16.17 -9.84 18.13
CA TYR A 35 17.49 -9.59 17.52
C TYR A 35 18.67 -9.85 18.47
N PHE A 36 18.52 -9.48 19.75
CA PHE A 36 19.53 -9.69 20.79
C PHE A 36 19.24 -10.93 21.66
N MET A 37 18.18 -11.69 21.36
CA MET A 37 17.84 -12.89 22.12
C MET A 37 18.74 -14.07 21.76
N GLU A 38 19.89 -14.17 22.42
CA GLU A 38 20.90 -15.17 22.11
C GLU A 38 20.35 -16.61 21.94
N GLY A 39 20.80 -17.25 20.85
CA GLY A 39 20.49 -18.63 20.54
C GLY A 39 19.09 -18.89 19.99
N THR A 40 18.33 -17.88 19.58
CA THR A 40 17.13 -18.05 18.74
C THR A 40 17.47 -17.92 17.25
N HIS A 41 16.77 -18.67 16.38
CA HIS A 41 16.99 -18.62 14.93
C HIS A 41 16.37 -17.37 14.28
N TYR A 42 15.36 -16.74 14.91
CA TYR A 42 14.71 -15.53 14.39
C TYR A 42 15.68 -14.37 14.15
N ARG A 43 16.83 -14.34 14.85
CA ARG A 43 17.92 -13.36 14.61
C ARG A 43 18.44 -13.39 13.18
N GLN A 44 18.42 -14.57 12.53
CA GLN A 44 18.91 -14.76 11.17
C GLN A 44 18.03 -14.13 10.10
N GLN A 45 16.80 -13.76 10.46
CA GLN A 45 15.91 -13.03 9.57
C GLN A 45 16.38 -11.59 9.41
N LEU A 46 16.95 -10.99 10.47
CA LEU A 46 17.46 -9.63 10.48
C LEU A 46 18.97 -9.54 10.23
N ASN A 47 19.73 -10.61 10.49
CA ASN A 47 21.15 -10.67 10.17
C ASN A 47 21.62 -12.13 9.98
N PRO A 48 22.01 -12.57 8.75
CA PRO A 48 22.39 -13.95 8.49
C PRO A 48 23.64 -14.41 9.27
N ALA A 49 24.46 -13.51 9.82
CA ALA A 49 25.60 -13.87 10.66
C ALA A 49 25.22 -14.32 12.08
N LEU A 50 24.01 -13.97 12.57
CA LEU A 50 23.60 -14.25 13.95
C LEU A 50 23.06 -15.67 14.12
N THR A 51 23.95 -16.66 14.28
CA THR A 51 23.57 -18.07 14.34
C THR A 51 22.87 -18.48 15.64
N PRO A 52 21.90 -19.42 15.60
CA PRO A 52 21.32 -20.04 16.79
C PRO A 52 22.34 -20.97 17.48
N THR A 53 22.07 -21.38 18.72
CA THR A 53 23.00 -22.26 19.45
C THR A 53 22.95 -23.73 19.00
N LYS A 54 21.83 -24.13 18.39
CA LYS A 54 21.57 -25.49 17.88
C LYS A 54 20.98 -25.41 16.47
N GLY A 55 21.03 -26.53 15.75
CA GLY A 55 20.21 -26.68 14.56
C GLY A 55 18.73 -26.61 14.90
N TYR A 56 17.90 -26.32 13.90
CA TYR A 56 16.46 -26.17 14.07
C TYR A 56 15.70 -26.64 12.84
N PHE A 57 14.47 -27.07 13.05
CA PHE A 57 13.44 -27.20 12.03
C PHE A 57 12.21 -26.44 12.53
N ASN A 58 11.64 -25.62 11.66
CA ASN A 58 10.53 -24.75 11.96
C ASN A 58 9.45 -24.94 10.90
N LEU A 59 8.26 -25.33 11.36
CA LEU A 59 7.02 -25.29 10.60
C LEU A 59 6.16 -24.16 11.17
N PRO A 60 5.36 -23.47 10.35
CA PRO A 60 4.38 -22.53 10.84
C PRO A 60 3.43 -23.31 11.75
N VAL A 61 3.40 -22.92 13.02
CA VAL A 61 2.26 -23.25 13.88
C VAL A 61 1.12 -22.37 13.39
N ILE A 62 -0.04 -22.98 13.12
CA ILE A 62 -1.27 -22.27 12.76
C ILE A 62 -1.44 -21.08 13.71
N GLY A 63 -1.36 -19.85 13.17
CA GLY A 63 -1.37 -18.60 13.95
C GLY A 63 -0.09 -17.75 13.92
N ALA A 64 1.04 -18.26 13.41
CA ALA A 64 2.28 -17.49 13.21
C ALA A 64 2.25 -16.68 11.89
N VAL A 65 1.35 -15.72 11.81
CA VAL A 65 1.13 -14.85 10.65
C VAL A 65 1.74 -13.49 10.94
N ASN A 66 2.64 -12.98 10.09
CA ASN A 66 3.26 -11.68 10.33
C ASN A 66 2.90 -10.54 9.32
N ALA A 67 2.21 -9.46 9.70
CA ALA A 67 2.09 -8.14 9.02
C ALA A 67 2.46 -6.88 9.87
N THR A 68 3.34 -6.01 9.37
CA THR A 68 3.57 -4.65 9.94
C THR A 68 2.66 -3.65 9.23
N VAL A 69 1.99 -2.77 9.98
CA VAL A 69 1.36 -1.57 9.44
C VAL A 69 2.17 -0.37 9.91
N GLY A 70 2.54 0.51 8.98
CA GLY A 70 3.04 1.83 9.28
C GLY A 70 2.21 2.89 8.59
N SER A 71 1.64 3.83 9.34
CA SER A 71 0.90 4.95 8.77
C SER A 71 1.23 6.27 9.46
N THR A 72 1.19 7.35 8.68
CA THR A 72 1.36 8.72 9.17
C THR A 72 0.15 9.25 9.95
N SER A 73 -1.02 8.61 9.83
CA SER A 73 -2.31 9.13 10.33
C SER A 73 -3.33 8.05 10.71
N LEU A 74 -3.36 6.89 10.04
CA LEU A 74 -4.32 5.82 10.32
C LEU A 74 -3.82 4.88 11.41
N GLY A 75 -4.64 4.65 12.43
CA GLY A 75 -4.43 3.62 13.44
C GLY A 75 -4.78 2.22 12.92
N TYR A 76 -4.36 1.16 13.63
CA TYR A 76 -4.75 -0.21 13.28
C TYR A 76 -6.27 -0.42 13.37
N GLN A 77 -6.93 0.19 14.34
CA GLN A 77 -8.39 0.13 14.46
C GLN A 77 -9.06 0.79 13.26
N ASP A 78 -8.50 1.86 12.71
CA ASP A 78 -9.05 2.52 11.51
C ASP A 78 -8.97 1.60 10.29
N ILE A 79 -7.92 0.78 10.19
CA ILE A 79 -7.76 -0.21 9.13
C ILE A 79 -8.71 -1.39 9.34
N ILE A 80 -8.92 -1.84 10.59
CA ILE A 80 -9.94 -2.84 10.88
C ILE A 80 -11.32 -2.28 10.56
N ASP A 81 -11.64 -1.06 10.96
CA ASP A 81 -12.92 -0.41 10.69
C ASP A 81 -13.14 -0.28 9.18
N ILE A 82 -12.12 0.06 8.39
CA ILE A 82 -12.19 -0.01 6.90
C ILE A 82 -12.54 -1.42 6.41
N ILE A 83 -12.02 -2.47 7.05
CA ILE A 83 -12.22 -3.87 6.66
C ILE A 83 -13.57 -4.42 7.18
N ASP A 84 -14.02 -3.99 8.35
CA ASP A 84 -15.21 -4.51 9.04
C ASP A 84 -16.47 -3.71 8.68
N ASP A 85 -16.36 -2.39 8.50
CA ASP A 85 -17.46 -1.51 8.09
C ASP A 85 -17.65 -1.48 6.56
N GLY A 86 -16.79 -2.17 5.80
CA GLY A 86 -16.94 -2.36 4.37
C GLY A 86 -16.92 -1.05 3.59
N ASP A 87 -18.03 -0.74 2.93
CA ASP A 87 -18.11 0.31 1.91
C ASP A 87 -18.36 1.71 2.51
N ASP A 88 -18.67 1.84 3.81
CA ASP A 88 -19.18 3.10 4.39
C ASP A 88 -18.16 3.84 5.29
N PHE A 89 -16.94 3.33 5.45
CA PHE A 89 -15.99 3.90 6.43
C PHE A 89 -15.65 5.38 6.17
N TYR A 90 -15.67 5.82 4.90
CA TYR A 90 -15.38 7.20 4.50
C TYR A 90 -16.52 8.17 4.83
N THR A 91 -17.70 7.67 5.20
CA THR A 91 -18.83 8.49 5.67
C THR A 91 -18.70 8.88 7.14
N LYS A 92 -17.84 8.20 7.92
CA LYS A 92 -17.72 8.41 9.36
C LYS A 92 -16.95 9.70 9.68
N PRO A 93 -17.56 10.68 10.38
CA PRO A 93 -16.89 11.94 10.71
C PRO A 93 -15.60 11.76 11.52
N ASP A 94 -15.60 10.78 12.44
CA ASP A 94 -14.43 10.48 13.26
C ASP A 94 -13.23 10.03 12.41
N PHE A 95 -13.47 9.22 11.37
CA PHE A 95 -12.42 8.81 10.42
C PHE A 95 -11.93 10.02 9.63
N MET A 96 -12.85 10.78 9.02
CA MET A 96 -12.53 11.97 8.22
C MET A 96 -11.76 13.04 8.99
N ASN A 97 -12.04 13.18 10.29
CA ASN A 97 -11.36 14.13 11.17
C ASN A 97 -9.93 13.71 11.55
N ARG A 98 -9.59 12.42 11.49
CA ARG A 98 -8.23 11.92 11.77
C ARG A 98 -7.30 12.02 10.56
N LEU A 99 -7.84 12.05 9.34
CA LEU A 99 -7.06 12.14 8.12
C LEU A 99 -6.25 13.44 8.05
N LYS A 100 -4.98 13.31 7.68
CA LYS A 100 -4.11 14.42 7.25
C LYS A 100 -4.31 14.67 5.76
N ASP A 101 -3.83 15.80 5.25
CA ASP A 101 -3.91 16.11 3.82
C ASP A 101 -3.30 15.00 2.95
N ASN A 102 -2.17 14.45 3.39
CA ASN A 102 -1.51 13.28 2.80
C ASN A 102 -1.37 12.16 3.84
N ASN A 103 -1.91 10.99 3.52
CA ASN A 103 -1.90 9.82 4.38
C ASN A 103 -1.07 8.73 3.70
N LYS A 104 0.12 8.48 4.24
CA LYS A 104 0.98 7.40 3.76
C LYS A 104 0.72 6.14 4.57
N LEU A 105 0.66 5.01 3.88
CA LEU A 105 0.45 3.69 4.45
C LEU A 105 1.49 2.73 3.88
N ASN A 106 2.11 1.95 4.76
CA ASN A 106 3.00 0.87 4.42
C ASN A 106 2.55 -0.39 5.17
N VAL A 107 2.09 -1.40 4.44
CA VAL A 107 1.75 -2.70 5.01
C VAL A 107 2.71 -3.75 4.48
N ASN A 108 3.33 -4.50 5.38
CA ASN A 108 4.37 -5.45 5.03
C ASN A 108 4.10 -6.80 5.66
N PHE A 109 3.70 -7.76 4.84
CA PHE A 109 3.44 -9.14 5.22
C PHE A 109 4.64 -10.04 4.90
N SER A 110 4.99 -10.92 5.84
CA SER A 110 6.09 -11.87 5.69
C SER A 110 5.82 -13.13 6.49
N THR A 111 5.79 -14.28 5.83
CA THR A 111 5.71 -15.56 6.54
C THR A 111 6.81 -16.50 6.06
N GLU A 112 7.41 -17.23 6.99
CA GLU A 112 8.24 -18.39 6.66
C GLU A 112 7.38 -19.65 6.75
N ILE A 113 7.07 -20.23 5.59
CA ILE A 113 6.30 -21.47 5.49
C ILE A 113 7.14 -22.66 5.98
N LEU A 114 8.45 -22.58 5.82
CA LEU A 114 9.34 -23.64 6.27
C LEU A 114 10.72 -23.03 6.45
N SER A 115 11.38 -23.35 7.56
CA SER A 115 12.80 -23.08 7.68
C SER A 115 13.53 -24.14 8.47
N ALA A 116 14.78 -24.38 8.08
CA ALA A 116 15.65 -25.35 8.71
C ALA A 116 17.07 -24.80 8.78
N GLY A 117 17.82 -25.19 9.80
CA GLY A 117 19.23 -24.85 9.90
C GLY A 117 20.01 -25.89 10.66
N TRP A 118 21.25 -26.13 10.25
CA TRP A 118 22.10 -27.15 10.84
C TRP A 118 23.58 -26.75 10.82
N TYR A 119 24.31 -27.29 11.78
CA TYR A 119 25.77 -27.12 11.86
C TYR A 119 26.47 -28.21 11.05
N LYS A 120 27.49 -27.81 10.28
CA LYS A 120 28.49 -28.70 9.66
C LYS A 120 29.88 -28.10 9.87
N GLY A 121 30.58 -28.59 10.89
CA GLY A 121 31.85 -28.00 11.34
C GLY A 121 31.65 -26.58 11.88
N LYS A 122 32.48 -25.63 11.43
CA LYS A 122 32.38 -24.19 11.79
C LYS A 122 31.30 -23.43 11.01
N ASN A 123 30.62 -24.11 10.08
CA ASN A 123 29.61 -23.53 9.21
C ASN A 123 28.20 -23.84 9.73
N PHE A 124 27.33 -22.84 9.70
CA PHE A 124 25.90 -22.99 9.91
C PHE A 124 25.20 -22.81 8.57
N TRP A 125 24.52 -23.86 8.11
CA TRP A 125 23.69 -23.83 6.92
C TRP A 125 22.25 -23.54 7.32
N SER A 126 21.54 -22.79 6.50
CA SER A 126 20.13 -22.48 6.68
C SER A 126 19.38 -22.54 5.36
N PHE A 127 18.12 -22.93 5.42
CA PHE A 127 17.20 -23.01 4.31
C PHE A 127 15.87 -22.39 4.73
N ASN A 128 15.24 -21.63 3.85
CA ASN A 128 13.89 -21.12 4.08
C ASN A 128 13.04 -21.10 2.82
N ILE A 129 11.73 -21.29 3.01
CA ILE A 129 10.68 -20.98 2.06
C ILE A 129 9.77 -19.95 2.72
N GLY A 130 9.52 -18.84 2.04
CA GLY A 130 8.69 -17.77 2.58
C GLY A 130 7.80 -17.11 1.54
N LEU A 131 6.78 -16.41 2.03
CA LEU A 131 5.96 -15.48 1.27
C LEU A 131 6.19 -14.06 1.78
N ARG A 132 6.19 -13.10 0.85
CA ARG A 132 6.38 -11.68 1.11
C ARG A 132 5.32 -10.91 0.33
N THR A 133 4.67 -9.96 1.00
CA THR A 133 3.79 -8.99 0.35
C THR A 133 4.09 -7.61 0.92
N ASP A 134 4.43 -6.67 0.06
CA ASP A 134 4.62 -5.26 0.41
C ASP A 134 3.53 -4.44 -0.26
N ILE A 135 2.83 -3.63 0.53
CA ILE A 135 1.81 -2.68 0.09
C ILE A 135 2.28 -1.30 0.55
N GLY A 136 2.31 -0.34 -0.37
CA GLY A 136 2.58 1.06 -0.10
C GLY A 136 1.49 1.91 -0.73
N ALA A 137 0.88 2.81 0.02
CA ALA A 137 -0.11 3.74 -0.50
C ALA A 137 0.16 5.17 -0.03
N ASN A 138 -0.15 6.14 -0.89
CA ASN A 138 -0.29 7.54 -0.56
C ASN A 138 -1.71 7.97 -0.95
N LEU A 139 -2.53 8.30 0.04
CA LEU A 139 -3.93 8.67 -0.16
C LEU A 139 -4.19 10.07 0.41
N THR A 140 -4.75 10.96 -0.39
CA THR A 140 -5.07 12.32 0.08
C THR A 140 -6.37 12.33 0.87
N LYS A 141 -6.52 13.28 1.80
CA LYS A 141 -7.83 13.50 2.45
C LYS A 141 -8.92 13.84 1.43
N SER A 142 -8.56 14.62 0.40
CA SER A 142 -9.47 15.02 -0.67
C SER A 142 -10.06 13.84 -1.42
N MET A 143 -9.32 12.72 -1.55
CA MET A 143 -9.87 11.47 -2.11
C MET A 143 -11.04 10.96 -1.28
N PHE A 144 -10.87 10.85 0.04
CA PHE A 144 -11.95 10.38 0.92
C PHE A 144 -13.11 11.38 1.00
N THR A 145 -12.83 12.69 0.94
CA THR A 145 -13.86 13.72 0.84
C THR A 145 -14.67 13.56 -0.44
N PHE A 146 -14.00 13.33 -1.56
CA PHE A 146 -14.64 13.07 -2.85
C PHE A 146 -15.52 11.81 -2.81
N LEU A 147 -15.02 10.68 -2.27
CA LEU A 147 -15.82 9.46 -2.04
C LEU A 147 -17.08 9.75 -1.23
N ASN A 148 -16.94 10.43 -0.09
CA ASN A 148 -18.04 10.75 0.81
C ASN A 148 -19.08 11.70 0.18
N GLU A 149 -18.63 12.74 -0.52
CA GLU A 149 -19.52 13.77 -1.07
C GLU A 149 -20.18 13.34 -2.38
N MET A 150 -19.52 12.55 -3.24
CA MET A 150 -20.13 12.01 -4.46
C MET A 150 -21.16 10.91 -4.17
N ASP A 151 -20.94 10.09 -3.15
CA ASP A 151 -21.90 9.05 -2.76
C ASP A 151 -23.16 9.65 -2.10
N GLY A 152 -23.01 10.75 -1.35
CA GLY A 152 -24.10 11.35 -0.59
C GLY A 152 -25.07 12.25 -1.37
N ILE A 153 -24.72 12.77 -2.56
CA ILE A 153 -25.53 13.78 -3.28
C ILE A 153 -25.51 13.58 -4.80
N GLU A 154 -26.68 13.25 -5.36
CA GLU A 154 -26.89 12.87 -6.77
C GLU A 154 -26.49 13.96 -7.80
N ASP A 155 -26.49 15.25 -7.41
CA ASP A 155 -26.22 16.40 -8.30
C ASP A 155 -24.87 17.10 -8.05
N ASN A 156 -24.01 16.57 -7.18
CA ASN A 156 -22.75 17.25 -6.84
C ASN A 156 -21.82 17.44 -8.05
N TRP A 157 -21.99 16.67 -9.12
CA TRP A 157 -21.26 16.86 -10.37
C TRP A 157 -21.47 18.26 -10.98
N ARG A 158 -22.65 18.87 -10.85
CA ARG A 158 -22.97 20.20 -11.41
C ARG A 158 -22.25 21.34 -10.71
N ASN A 159 -21.97 21.17 -9.42
CA ASN A 159 -21.30 22.16 -8.58
C ASN A 159 -20.19 21.47 -7.79
N SER A 160 -19.12 21.13 -8.50
CA SER A 160 -18.01 20.31 -7.99
C SER A 160 -16.71 21.12 -7.95
N ASN A 161 -15.86 20.80 -6.97
CA ASN A 161 -14.49 21.32 -6.91
C ASN A 161 -13.62 20.33 -6.13
N TYR A 162 -13.18 19.27 -6.80
CA TYR A 162 -12.39 18.21 -6.18
C TYR A 162 -11.05 18.07 -6.88
N ASP A 163 -10.00 17.92 -6.07
CA ASP A 163 -8.67 17.55 -6.52
C ASP A 163 -8.27 16.27 -5.78
N ILE A 164 -8.31 15.14 -6.49
CA ILE A 164 -7.93 13.82 -5.99
C ILE A 164 -6.59 13.37 -6.57
N SER A 165 -5.77 14.32 -7.01
CA SER A 165 -4.42 14.08 -7.51
C SER A 165 -3.49 13.50 -6.44
N ASN A 166 -2.32 13.05 -6.86
CA ASN A 166 -1.24 12.51 -6.02
C ASN A 166 -1.58 11.21 -5.27
N GLN A 167 -2.53 10.42 -5.75
CA GLN A 167 -2.72 9.07 -5.22
C GLN A 167 -1.63 8.14 -5.74
N GLN A 168 -1.13 7.27 -4.88
CA GLN A 168 -0.20 6.21 -5.26
C GLN A 168 -0.56 4.93 -4.56
N LEU A 169 -0.53 3.81 -5.27
CA LEU A 169 -0.64 2.46 -4.72
C LEU A 169 0.43 1.58 -5.35
N ASN A 170 1.22 0.92 -4.51
CA ASN A 170 2.24 -0.02 -4.88
C ASN A 170 1.99 -1.34 -4.15
N ILE A 171 1.92 -2.44 -4.88
CA ILE A 171 1.78 -3.79 -4.33
C ILE A 171 2.88 -4.66 -4.93
N ASN A 172 3.57 -5.44 -4.10
CA ASN A 172 4.59 -6.38 -4.54
C ASN A 172 4.50 -7.66 -3.72
N ALA A 173 4.08 -8.75 -4.35
CA ALA A 173 3.87 -10.06 -3.74
C ALA A 173 4.74 -11.11 -4.41
N TYR A 174 5.49 -11.89 -3.61
CA TYR A 174 6.38 -12.92 -4.11
C TYR A 174 6.64 -14.02 -3.09
N ALA A 175 6.96 -15.22 -3.58
CA ALA A 175 7.55 -16.29 -2.78
C ALA A 175 9.07 -16.24 -2.88
N GLU A 176 9.76 -16.67 -1.82
CA GLU A 176 11.21 -16.78 -1.79
C GLU A 176 11.64 -18.18 -1.35
N VAL A 177 12.71 -18.68 -1.96
CA VAL A 177 13.46 -19.86 -1.51
C VAL A 177 14.90 -19.42 -1.25
N GLY A 178 15.32 -19.51 0.01
CA GLY A 178 16.61 -19.02 0.47
C GLY A 178 17.55 -20.14 0.91
N LEU A 179 18.82 -20.02 0.56
CA LEU A 179 19.92 -20.84 1.09
C LEU A 179 20.97 -19.92 1.72
N GLY A 180 21.20 -20.10 3.01
CA GLY A 180 22.12 -19.28 3.80
C GLY A 180 23.29 -20.06 4.38
N LEU A 181 24.44 -19.39 4.44
CA LEU A 181 25.65 -19.87 5.08
C LEU A 181 26.13 -18.80 6.06
N SER A 182 26.36 -19.20 7.30
CA SER A 182 27.07 -18.39 8.28
C SER A 182 28.32 -19.10 8.76
N ARG A 183 29.42 -18.35 8.87
CA ARG A 183 30.72 -18.88 9.23
C ARG A 183 31.37 -17.99 10.27
N GLN A 184 31.79 -18.61 11.35
CA GLN A 184 32.69 -17.98 12.30
C GLN A 184 34.11 -17.99 11.73
N ILE A 185 34.62 -16.80 11.36
CA ILE A 185 35.95 -16.64 10.76
C ILE A 185 37.02 -16.81 11.83
N ASN A 186 36.81 -16.20 12.99
CA ASN A 186 37.69 -16.30 14.15
C ASN A 186 36.90 -16.14 15.47
N SER A 187 37.58 -15.99 16.60
CA SER A 187 36.94 -15.87 17.91
C SER A 187 36.06 -14.61 18.08
N ARG A 188 36.21 -13.61 17.20
CA ARG A 188 35.52 -12.30 17.26
C ARG A 188 34.58 -12.03 16.08
N LEU A 189 34.91 -12.50 14.87
CA LEU A 189 34.17 -12.20 13.64
C LEU A 189 33.35 -13.41 13.16
N THR A 190 32.07 -13.16 12.92
CA THR A 190 31.17 -14.06 12.19
C THR A 190 30.59 -13.32 11.00
N VAL A 191 30.56 -13.98 9.84
CA VAL A 191 29.95 -13.45 8.62
C VAL A 191 28.89 -14.41 8.13
N GLY A 192 27.86 -13.89 7.48
CA GLY A 192 26.80 -14.69 6.89
C GLY A 192 26.31 -14.11 5.58
N ALA A 193 25.89 -14.99 4.69
CA ALA A 193 25.26 -14.63 3.43
C ALA A 193 24.07 -15.56 3.17
N ARG A 194 23.03 -15.06 2.51
CA ARG A 194 21.90 -15.85 2.01
C ARG A 194 21.61 -15.47 0.58
N VAL A 195 21.52 -16.46 -0.29
CA VAL A 195 21.03 -16.27 -1.67
C VAL A 195 19.57 -16.70 -1.75
N LYS A 196 18.78 -15.96 -2.51
CA LYS A 196 17.32 -16.15 -2.63
C LYS A 196 16.93 -16.27 -4.09
N ALA A 197 16.21 -17.33 -4.44
CA ALA A 197 15.45 -17.40 -5.67
C ALA A 197 14.02 -16.89 -5.39
N LEU A 198 13.50 -16.04 -6.27
CA LEU A 198 12.22 -15.36 -6.07
C LEU A 198 11.24 -15.71 -7.17
N LEU A 199 10.00 -15.99 -6.75
CA LEU A 199 8.87 -16.30 -7.62
C LEU A 199 7.85 -15.18 -7.46
N GLY A 200 7.79 -14.27 -8.43
CA GLY A 200 6.88 -13.14 -8.43
C GLY A 200 5.44 -13.60 -8.63
N ILE A 201 4.59 -13.34 -7.65
CA ILE A 201 3.16 -13.66 -7.68
C ILE A 201 2.40 -12.52 -8.35
N GLY A 202 2.65 -11.29 -7.90
CA GLY A 202 1.98 -10.11 -8.39
C GLY A 202 2.77 -8.84 -8.11
N ASN A 203 2.72 -7.88 -9.02
CA ASN A 203 3.14 -6.51 -8.74
C ASN A 203 2.15 -5.53 -9.35
N MET A 204 1.85 -4.43 -8.67
CA MET A 204 0.98 -3.37 -9.17
C MET A 204 1.56 -2.02 -8.77
N ASP A 205 1.49 -1.07 -9.68
CA ASP A 205 1.81 0.34 -9.47
C ASP A 205 0.68 1.16 -10.12
N LEU A 206 -0.07 1.87 -9.29
CA LEU A 206 -1.12 2.79 -9.72
C LEU A 206 -0.75 4.20 -9.24
N LYS A 207 -0.81 5.16 -10.14
CA LYS A 207 -0.61 6.59 -9.86
C LYS A 207 -1.74 7.39 -10.46
N LEU A 208 -2.35 8.25 -9.65
CA LEU A 208 -3.23 9.32 -10.11
C LEU A 208 -2.44 10.61 -9.97
N ASN A 209 -1.79 11.07 -11.03
CA ASN A 209 -0.88 12.22 -10.99
C ASN A 209 -1.67 13.54 -10.97
N ASN A 210 -2.69 13.65 -11.81
CA ASN A 210 -3.55 14.83 -11.90
C ASN A 210 -4.99 14.37 -12.17
N VAL A 211 -5.82 14.34 -11.14
CA VAL A 211 -7.24 14.02 -11.30
C VAL A 211 -8.03 15.08 -10.56
N ALA A 212 -8.52 16.05 -11.32
CA ALA A 212 -9.18 17.23 -10.78
C ALA A 212 -10.45 17.53 -11.58
N MET A 213 -11.52 17.88 -10.85
CA MET A 213 -12.80 18.28 -11.42
C MET A 213 -13.26 19.59 -10.83
N ASN A 214 -13.83 20.44 -11.68
CA ASN A 214 -14.34 21.73 -11.28
C ASN A 214 -15.50 22.10 -12.21
N ALA A 215 -16.71 22.22 -11.67
CA ALA A 215 -17.88 22.56 -12.46
C ALA A 215 -18.82 23.51 -11.73
N SER A 216 -19.44 24.38 -12.52
CA SER A 216 -20.59 25.18 -12.17
C SER A 216 -21.52 25.16 -13.39
N LEU A 217 -22.54 24.31 -13.34
CA LEU A 217 -23.48 24.08 -14.43
C LEU A 217 -24.91 24.42 -14.01
N PRO A 218 -25.78 24.84 -14.95
CA PRO A 218 -27.17 25.14 -14.64
C PRO A 218 -27.92 23.89 -14.17
N SER A 219 -28.93 24.09 -13.32
CA SER A 219 -29.88 23.03 -12.95
C SER A 219 -30.83 22.73 -14.10
N ASP A 220 -31.44 21.54 -14.11
CA ASP A 220 -32.42 21.17 -15.13
C ASP A 220 -33.63 22.12 -15.16
N ALA A 221 -34.03 22.65 -13.99
CA ALA A 221 -35.08 23.66 -13.91
C ALA A 221 -34.66 24.97 -14.60
N ARG A 222 -33.39 25.39 -14.43
CA ARG A 222 -32.86 26.58 -15.12
C ARG A 222 -32.74 26.34 -16.63
N ILE A 223 -32.24 25.19 -17.06
CA ILE A 223 -32.20 24.81 -18.49
C ILE A 223 -33.61 24.85 -19.09
N SER A 224 -34.60 24.24 -18.42
CA SER A 224 -35.99 24.21 -18.89
C SER A 224 -36.58 25.61 -19.01
N GLN A 225 -36.31 26.50 -18.05
CA GLN A 225 -36.74 27.89 -18.11
C GLN A 225 -36.08 28.65 -19.27
N LEU A 226 -34.79 28.42 -19.53
CA LEU A 226 -34.06 29.05 -20.63
C LEU A 226 -34.45 28.49 -22.02
N GLN A 227 -35.23 27.41 -22.06
CA GLN A 227 -35.82 26.85 -23.27
C GLN A 227 -37.31 27.20 -23.44
N ASP A 228 -37.93 27.88 -22.47
CA ASP A 228 -39.34 28.27 -22.52
C ASP A 228 -39.54 29.56 -23.34
N PRO A 229 -40.26 29.51 -24.48
CA PRO A 229 -40.52 30.69 -25.31
C PRO A 229 -41.27 31.80 -24.55
N ALA A 230 -42.10 31.46 -23.56
CA ALA A 230 -42.84 32.45 -22.77
C ALA A 230 -41.90 33.24 -21.84
N TYR A 231 -40.88 32.59 -21.27
CA TYR A 231 -39.85 33.26 -20.48
C TYR A 231 -38.96 34.13 -21.38
N LEU A 232 -38.49 33.58 -22.51
CA LEU A 232 -37.57 34.28 -23.41
C LEU A 232 -38.20 35.51 -24.07
N SER A 233 -39.47 35.45 -24.46
CA SER A 233 -40.19 36.59 -25.04
C SER A 233 -40.42 37.76 -24.07
N GLY A 234 -40.28 37.53 -22.77
CA GLY A 234 -40.37 38.56 -21.73
C GLY A 234 -39.06 39.28 -21.39
N LEU A 235 -37.93 38.89 -21.99
CA LEU A 235 -36.62 39.42 -21.64
C LEU A 235 -36.37 40.82 -22.21
N GLY A 236 -35.93 41.73 -21.34
CA GLY A 236 -35.41 43.04 -21.74
C GLY A 236 -33.88 43.07 -21.90
N VAL A 237 -33.35 44.22 -22.28
CA VAL A 237 -31.90 44.46 -22.47
C VAL A 237 -31.09 44.10 -21.22
N ASP A 238 -31.56 44.51 -20.04
CA ASP A 238 -30.89 44.24 -18.76
C ASP A 238 -30.92 42.74 -18.42
N ASP A 239 -31.99 42.04 -18.77
CA ASP A 239 -32.14 40.61 -18.52
C ASP A 239 -31.22 39.79 -19.44
N ILE A 240 -31.13 40.17 -20.72
CA ILE A 240 -30.20 39.55 -21.67
C ILE A 240 -28.75 39.78 -21.24
N THR A 241 -28.42 40.98 -20.75
CA THR A 241 -27.07 41.28 -20.24
C THR A 241 -26.71 40.39 -19.06
N LYS A 242 -27.63 40.25 -18.08
CA LYS A 242 -27.43 39.37 -16.92
C LYS A 242 -27.34 37.90 -17.33
N LEU A 243 -28.21 37.45 -18.22
CA LEU A 243 -28.25 36.08 -18.68
C LEU A 243 -26.97 35.72 -19.44
N ARG A 244 -26.46 36.63 -20.26
CA ARG A 244 -25.17 36.44 -20.93
C ARG A 244 -24.05 36.23 -19.91
N SER A 245 -23.96 37.09 -18.90
CA SER A 245 -22.95 36.93 -17.83
C SER A 245 -23.14 35.65 -17.00
N GLU A 246 -24.38 35.24 -16.77
CA GLU A 246 -24.69 33.96 -16.13
C GLU A 246 -24.18 32.79 -16.97
N ILE A 247 -24.48 32.77 -18.28
CA ILE A 247 -24.01 31.71 -19.19
C ILE A 247 -22.48 31.71 -19.28
N GLU A 248 -21.85 32.88 -19.39
CA GLU A 248 -20.38 33.02 -19.37
C GLU A 248 -19.74 32.45 -18.09
N SER A 249 -20.45 32.46 -16.96
CA SER A 249 -19.95 31.94 -15.68
C SER A 249 -20.00 30.41 -15.58
N TYR A 250 -20.80 29.73 -16.40
CA TYR A 250 -20.87 28.28 -16.40
C TYR A 250 -19.57 27.67 -16.90
N HIS A 251 -19.16 26.55 -16.31
CA HIS A 251 -17.96 25.83 -16.71
C HIS A 251 -18.02 24.39 -16.22
N ALA A 252 -17.28 23.51 -16.88
CA ALA A 252 -17.01 22.17 -16.37
C ALA A 252 -15.66 21.69 -16.88
N ASN A 253 -14.78 21.36 -15.95
CA ASN A 253 -13.42 20.92 -16.21
C ASN A 253 -13.20 19.56 -15.57
N LEU A 254 -12.60 18.63 -16.31
CA LEU A 254 -12.10 17.37 -15.79
C LEU A 254 -10.70 17.14 -16.36
N ALA A 255 -9.68 17.23 -15.51
CA ALA A 255 -8.31 16.86 -15.85
C ALA A 255 -8.02 15.44 -15.35
N VAL A 256 -7.43 14.59 -16.20
CA VAL A 256 -7.08 13.21 -15.85
C VAL A 256 -5.70 12.85 -16.38
N ASP A 257 -4.81 12.47 -15.46
CA ASP A 257 -3.52 11.83 -15.69
C ASP A 257 -3.40 10.70 -14.66
N ALA A 258 -3.57 9.48 -15.15
CA ALA A 258 -3.52 8.27 -14.36
C ALA A 258 -2.73 7.19 -15.09
N HIS A 259 -1.93 6.44 -14.33
CA HIS A 259 -1.09 5.37 -14.83
C HIS A 259 -1.26 4.12 -13.97
N LEU A 260 -1.55 3.00 -14.62
CA LEU A 260 -1.59 1.68 -14.01
C LEU A 260 -0.58 0.77 -14.73
N GLU A 261 0.29 0.14 -13.95
CA GLU A 261 1.18 -0.91 -14.40
C GLU A 261 1.03 -2.12 -13.47
N SER A 262 0.51 -3.23 -13.98
CA SER A 262 0.27 -4.45 -13.20
C SER A 262 0.93 -5.65 -13.85
N SER A 263 1.64 -6.45 -13.08
CA SER A 263 2.23 -7.73 -13.46
C SER A 263 1.60 -8.83 -12.60
N PHE A 264 0.44 -9.33 -13.00
CA PHE A 264 -0.29 -10.38 -12.29
C PHE A 264 -0.86 -11.38 -13.29
N LYS A 265 -0.49 -12.66 -13.16
CA LYS A 265 -0.96 -13.68 -14.08
C LYS A 265 -2.43 -14.03 -13.77
N GLY A 266 -3.30 -13.94 -14.76
CA GLY A 266 -4.75 -14.12 -14.59
C GLY A 266 -5.52 -12.83 -14.33
N LEU A 267 -4.86 -11.66 -14.26
CA LEU A 267 -5.53 -10.36 -14.29
C LEU A 267 -5.71 -9.91 -15.74
N ASN A 268 -6.95 -9.69 -16.14
CA ASN A 268 -7.33 -9.20 -17.47
C ASN A 268 -8.03 -7.85 -17.35
N LEU A 269 -7.66 -6.91 -18.22
CA LEU A 269 -8.29 -5.60 -18.32
C LEU A 269 -9.37 -5.69 -19.41
N LYS A 270 -10.64 -5.72 -19.03
CA LYS A 270 -11.76 -5.85 -19.95
C LYS A 270 -12.17 -4.51 -20.54
N LYS A 271 -12.75 -4.58 -21.74
CA LYS A 271 -13.41 -3.48 -22.42
C LYS A 271 -14.78 -3.97 -22.86
N GLU A 272 -15.79 -3.13 -22.79
CA GLU A 272 -17.08 -3.44 -23.41
C GLU A 272 -17.00 -3.21 -24.93
N ASP A 273 -17.90 -3.87 -25.67
CA ASP A 273 -17.97 -3.73 -27.12
C ASP A 273 -18.26 -2.28 -27.51
N GLY A 274 -17.36 -1.67 -28.29
CA GLY A 274 -17.47 -0.28 -28.72
C GLY A 274 -16.80 0.74 -27.80
N GLN A 275 -16.27 0.32 -26.64
CA GLN A 275 -15.47 1.18 -25.75
C GLN A 275 -13.97 1.00 -26.00
N ASP A 276 -13.20 2.10 -25.93
CA ASP A 276 -11.74 2.07 -26.13
C ASP A 276 -10.92 2.08 -24.82
N TYR A 277 -11.60 2.33 -23.71
CA TYR A 277 -11.10 2.32 -22.35
C TYR A 277 -11.51 1.03 -21.61
N ILE A 278 -10.87 0.78 -20.48
CA ILE A 278 -11.12 -0.37 -19.62
C ILE A 278 -12.46 -0.16 -18.92
N SER A 279 -13.25 -1.21 -18.73
CA SER A 279 -14.51 -1.16 -18.00
C SER A 279 -14.54 -2.09 -16.79
N ASP A 280 -13.63 -3.07 -16.73
CA ASP A 280 -13.55 -4.01 -15.60
C ASP A 280 -12.16 -4.67 -15.45
N PHE A 281 -11.87 -5.13 -14.24
CA PHE A 281 -10.75 -6.01 -13.89
C PHE A 281 -11.28 -7.43 -13.68
N GLU A 282 -10.97 -8.35 -14.59
CA GLU A 282 -11.33 -9.76 -14.42
C GLU A 282 -10.15 -10.57 -13.88
N PHE A 283 -10.42 -11.42 -12.89
CA PHE A 283 -9.46 -12.39 -12.37
C PHE A 283 -9.84 -13.81 -12.78
N GLU A 284 -9.04 -14.41 -13.65
CA GLU A 284 -9.20 -15.79 -14.10
C GLU A 284 -8.35 -16.74 -13.25
N SER A 285 -9.00 -17.41 -12.29
CA SER A 285 -8.35 -18.32 -11.33
C SER A 285 -7.54 -19.45 -11.99
N LYS A 286 -8.00 -19.93 -13.16
CA LYS A 286 -7.33 -20.98 -13.94
C LYS A 286 -5.96 -20.53 -14.51
N ASP A 287 -5.77 -19.23 -14.70
CA ASP A 287 -4.57 -18.65 -15.30
C ASP A 287 -3.59 -18.09 -14.25
N MET A 288 -3.98 -18.10 -12.97
CA MET A 288 -3.13 -17.70 -11.85
C MET A 288 -1.82 -18.49 -11.82
N GLY A 289 -0.73 -17.80 -11.50
CA GLY A 289 0.57 -18.43 -11.38
C GLY A 289 1.70 -17.43 -11.22
N ILE A 290 2.93 -17.88 -11.49
CA ILE A 290 4.13 -17.05 -11.37
C ILE A 290 4.21 -16.07 -12.55
N ALA A 291 4.14 -14.77 -12.24
CA ALA A 291 4.21 -13.68 -13.20
C ALA A 291 5.66 -13.20 -13.46
N GLY A 292 6.60 -13.51 -12.56
CA GLY A 292 7.99 -13.08 -12.67
C GLY A 292 8.98 -13.97 -11.92
N TYR A 293 10.26 -13.83 -12.26
CA TYR A 293 11.36 -14.52 -11.59
C TYR A 293 12.42 -13.52 -11.15
N GLY A 294 13.02 -13.76 -10.00
CA GLY A 294 13.98 -12.85 -9.41
C GLY A 294 15.07 -13.53 -8.62
N PHE A 295 16.02 -12.70 -8.20
CA PHE A 295 17.13 -13.10 -7.35
C PHE A 295 17.33 -12.05 -6.26
N GLY A 296 17.68 -12.51 -5.06
CA GLY A 296 18.02 -11.67 -3.93
C GLY A 296 19.23 -12.18 -3.15
N ILE A 297 19.90 -11.27 -2.44
CA ILE A 297 20.98 -11.60 -1.52
C ILE A 297 20.83 -10.86 -0.19
N ASP A 298 21.06 -11.58 0.91
CA ASP A 298 21.26 -11.02 2.24
C ASP A 298 22.72 -11.17 2.63
N LEU A 299 23.29 -10.16 3.27
CA LEU A 299 24.65 -10.16 3.79
C LEU A 299 24.65 -9.66 5.23
N GLY A 300 25.51 -10.24 6.06
CA GLY A 300 25.59 -9.88 7.47
C GLY A 300 26.95 -10.16 8.08
N ALA A 301 27.28 -9.36 9.09
CA ALA A 301 28.46 -9.52 9.91
C ALA A 301 28.13 -9.24 11.38
N SER A 302 28.87 -9.88 12.26
CA SER A 302 28.88 -9.64 13.71
C SER A 302 30.31 -9.70 14.21
N TYR A 303 30.72 -8.66 14.94
CA TYR A 303 32.07 -8.48 15.43
C TYR A 303 32.08 -8.18 16.94
N LYS A 304 32.83 -8.98 17.69
CA LYS A 304 33.10 -8.72 19.11
C LYS A 304 34.26 -7.75 19.25
N ILE A 305 33.94 -6.48 19.54
CA ILE A 305 34.94 -5.45 19.84
C ILE A 305 35.64 -5.80 21.16
N MET A 306 34.85 -6.17 22.16
CA MET A 306 35.30 -6.66 23.47
C MET A 306 34.53 -7.94 23.82
N ASP A 307 34.94 -8.64 24.87
CA ASP A 307 34.23 -9.86 25.31
C ASP A 307 32.76 -9.60 25.69
N ASN A 308 32.45 -8.36 26.05
CA ASN A 308 31.13 -7.88 26.41
C ASN A 308 30.53 -6.87 25.43
N LEU A 309 31.22 -6.44 24.37
CA LEU A 309 30.68 -5.51 23.38
C LEU A 309 30.70 -6.13 21.99
N THR A 310 29.51 -6.32 21.41
CA THR A 310 29.32 -6.83 20.06
C THR A 310 28.64 -5.78 19.19
N VAL A 311 29.16 -5.59 17.98
CA VAL A 311 28.50 -4.81 16.93
C VAL A 311 28.14 -5.71 15.77
N SER A 312 27.08 -5.39 15.06
CA SER A 312 26.61 -6.15 13.91
C SER A 312 26.01 -5.24 12.85
N ALA A 313 26.14 -5.65 11.60
CA ALA A 313 25.52 -4.98 10.47
C ALA A 313 25.03 -6.01 9.47
N SER A 314 23.94 -5.71 8.78
CA SER A 314 23.42 -6.52 7.69
C SER A 314 22.67 -5.67 6.67
N ILE A 315 22.69 -6.14 5.44
CA ILE A 315 21.83 -5.65 4.36
C ILE A 315 21.05 -6.84 3.81
N LEU A 316 19.73 -6.70 3.77
CA LEU A 316 18.80 -7.76 3.41
C LEU A 316 18.08 -7.38 2.12
N ASP A 317 17.67 -8.40 1.37
CA ASP A 317 16.83 -8.25 0.18
C ASP A 317 17.44 -7.29 -0.85
N LEU A 318 18.74 -7.42 -1.13
CA LEU A 318 19.34 -6.77 -2.30
C LEU A 318 19.03 -7.61 -3.54
N GLY A 319 18.22 -7.09 -4.45
CA GLY A 319 17.82 -7.86 -5.61
C GLY A 319 16.70 -7.23 -6.41
N PHE A 320 16.16 -8.03 -7.33
CA PHE A 320 15.08 -7.63 -8.21
C PHE A 320 14.22 -8.83 -8.61
N ILE A 321 13.01 -8.54 -9.07
CA ILE A 321 12.13 -9.47 -9.78
C ILE A 321 11.95 -8.94 -11.20
N SER A 322 12.14 -9.81 -12.19
CA SER A 322 11.81 -9.54 -13.58
C SER A 322 10.43 -10.11 -13.87
N TRP A 323 9.50 -9.24 -14.22
CA TRP A 323 8.13 -9.58 -14.56
C TRP A 323 8.02 -9.83 -16.06
N SER A 324 7.28 -10.88 -16.43
CA SER A 324 7.13 -11.27 -17.83
C SER A 324 6.26 -10.25 -18.57
N LYS A 325 6.57 -10.02 -19.86
CA LYS A 325 5.74 -9.20 -20.75
C LYS A 325 4.30 -9.72 -20.79
N SER A 326 4.12 -11.04 -20.91
CA SER A 326 2.81 -11.68 -21.06
C SER A 326 1.93 -11.63 -19.82
N SER A 327 2.53 -11.40 -18.64
CA SER A 327 1.79 -11.19 -17.40
C SER A 327 1.64 -9.71 -17.04
N THR A 328 2.08 -8.79 -17.90
CA THR A 328 2.07 -7.36 -17.63
C THR A 328 0.99 -6.65 -18.43
N GLN A 329 0.15 -5.92 -17.73
CA GLN A 329 -0.89 -5.04 -18.26
C GLN A 329 -0.51 -3.60 -17.91
N ILE A 330 -0.62 -2.70 -18.90
CA ILE A 330 -0.38 -1.27 -18.72
C ILE A 330 -1.64 -0.54 -19.16
N ALA A 331 -2.06 0.45 -18.38
CA ALA A 331 -3.14 1.33 -18.76
C ALA A 331 -2.81 2.78 -18.41
N ASN A 332 -3.18 3.70 -19.29
CA ASN A 332 -2.95 5.13 -19.12
C ASN A 332 -4.23 5.89 -19.39
N ALA A 333 -4.49 6.94 -18.62
CA ALA A 333 -5.46 7.94 -19.02
C ALA A 333 -4.92 8.67 -20.26
N LYS A 334 -5.47 8.32 -21.43
CA LYS A 334 -5.18 8.99 -22.71
C LYS A 334 -6.34 9.86 -23.18
N ALA A 335 -7.43 9.91 -22.42
CA ALA A 335 -8.55 10.78 -22.71
C ALA A 335 -8.13 12.25 -22.60
N SER A 336 -8.50 13.07 -23.58
CA SER A 336 -8.49 14.51 -23.38
C SER A 336 -9.43 14.82 -22.22
N GLY A 337 -8.96 15.59 -21.26
CA GLY A 337 -9.84 16.14 -20.23
C GLY A 337 -11.04 16.88 -20.83
N ILE A 338 -12.04 17.15 -20.01
CA ILE A 338 -13.15 18.03 -20.38
C ILE A 338 -12.75 19.47 -20.01
N ASP A 339 -12.99 20.43 -20.90
CA ASP A 339 -12.80 21.88 -20.66
C ASP A 339 -13.95 22.62 -21.36
N MET A 340 -15.09 22.68 -20.68
CA MET A 340 -16.27 23.43 -21.11
C MET A 340 -16.20 24.85 -20.55
N LYS A 341 -16.35 25.86 -21.42
CA LYS A 341 -16.41 27.26 -21.04
C LYS A 341 -17.76 27.86 -21.41
N GLY A 342 -18.41 28.52 -20.46
CA GLY A 342 -19.67 29.22 -20.62
C GLY A 342 -19.67 30.22 -21.78
N SER A 343 -18.52 30.88 -22.01
CA SER A 343 -18.31 31.79 -23.14
C SER A 343 -18.60 31.16 -24.50
N ASP A 344 -18.39 29.86 -24.66
CA ASP A 344 -18.60 29.15 -25.94
C ASP A 344 -20.10 29.09 -26.30
N TYR A 345 -20.98 29.29 -25.31
CA TYR A 345 -22.44 29.29 -25.46
C TYR A 345 -23.04 30.70 -25.47
N THR A 346 -22.24 31.74 -25.69
CA THR A 346 -22.73 33.14 -25.74
C THR A 346 -22.67 33.80 -27.12
N SER A 347 -22.19 33.07 -28.12
CA SER A 347 -22.15 33.57 -29.49
C SER A 347 -23.53 33.96 -29.98
N GLY A 348 -23.66 35.17 -30.55
CA GLY A 348 -24.93 35.72 -31.04
C GLY A 348 -25.85 36.34 -29.98
N ILE A 349 -25.48 36.31 -28.69
CA ILE A 349 -26.23 36.99 -27.63
C ILE A 349 -25.77 38.45 -27.52
N ASP A 350 -26.59 39.37 -28.04
CA ASP A 350 -26.36 40.80 -28.06
C ASP A 350 -27.56 41.54 -27.41
N PRO A 351 -27.37 42.19 -26.24
CA PRO A 351 -28.43 42.95 -25.57
C PRO A 351 -29.10 44.02 -26.46
N SER A 352 -28.44 44.46 -27.53
CA SER A 352 -29.01 45.42 -28.49
C SER A 352 -29.89 44.78 -29.58
N ASP A 353 -29.85 43.46 -29.74
CA ASP A 353 -30.69 42.67 -30.64
C ASP A 353 -31.45 41.59 -29.85
N ILE A 354 -32.60 41.97 -29.31
CA ILE A 354 -33.45 41.09 -28.49
C ILE A 354 -33.94 39.86 -29.29
N PRO A 355 -34.54 40.01 -30.49
CA PRO A 355 -35.01 38.85 -31.25
C PRO A 355 -33.88 37.90 -31.67
N GLY A 356 -32.73 38.44 -32.09
CA GLY A 356 -31.56 37.64 -32.42
C GLY A 356 -31.01 36.89 -31.21
N SER A 357 -30.93 37.57 -30.06
CA SER A 357 -30.47 36.98 -28.81
C SER A 357 -31.35 35.84 -28.32
N ILE A 358 -32.68 35.95 -28.41
CA ILE A 358 -33.60 34.86 -28.03
C ILE A 358 -33.29 33.61 -28.86
N THR A 359 -33.13 33.76 -30.17
CA THR A 359 -32.80 32.65 -31.08
C THR A 359 -31.43 32.05 -30.74
N ALA A 360 -30.44 32.89 -30.41
CA ALA A 360 -29.12 32.45 -30.00
C ALA A 360 -29.16 31.67 -28.67
N ILE A 361 -29.90 32.17 -27.66
CA ILE A 361 -30.08 31.50 -26.37
C ILE A 361 -30.68 30.11 -26.54
N GLU A 362 -31.76 29.96 -27.31
CA GLU A 362 -32.40 28.67 -27.52
C GLU A 362 -31.45 27.61 -28.11
N ASN A 363 -30.61 28.01 -29.07
CA ASN A 363 -29.64 27.10 -29.69
C ASN A 363 -28.46 26.81 -28.77
N ASN A 364 -27.90 27.84 -28.14
CA ASN A 364 -26.72 27.72 -27.30
C ASN A 364 -27.01 26.89 -26.05
N ILE A 365 -28.20 27.03 -25.45
CA ILE A 365 -28.59 26.26 -24.26
C ILE A 365 -28.80 24.77 -24.56
N LYS A 366 -29.24 24.41 -25.77
CA LYS A 366 -29.29 22.99 -26.20
C LYS A 366 -27.89 22.38 -26.28
N ASN A 367 -26.92 23.14 -26.80
CA ASN A 367 -25.52 22.70 -26.86
C ASN A 367 -24.93 22.59 -25.45
N LEU A 368 -25.14 23.59 -24.59
CA LEU A 368 -24.72 23.55 -23.19
C LEU A 368 -25.29 22.35 -22.46
N GLN A 369 -26.58 22.05 -22.64
CA GLN A 369 -27.22 20.87 -22.05
C GLN A 369 -26.59 19.56 -22.55
N THR A 370 -26.30 19.48 -23.84
CA THR A 370 -25.66 18.28 -24.45
C THR A 370 -24.27 18.05 -23.86
N ASP A 371 -23.45 19.09 -23.80
CA ASP A 371 -22.09 19.01 -23.26
C ASP A 371 -22.11 18.75 -21.74
N ALA A 372 -23.04 19.37 -21.00
CA ALA A 372 -23.23 19.13 -19.57
C ALA A 372 -23.64 17.68 -19.28
N ASN A 373 -24.49 17.08 -20.11
CA ASN A 373 -24.84 15.66 -20.01
C ASN A 373 -23.62 14.77 -20.30
N GLY A 374 -22.80 15.11 -21.29
CA GLY A 374 -21.55 14.39 -21.56
C GLY A 374 -20.56 14.47 -20.39
N TYR A 375 -20.46 15.63 -19.73
CA TYR A 375 -19.70 15.78 -18.49
C TYR A 375 -20.29 14.96 -17.35
N MET A 376 -21.60 14.99 -17.14
CA MET A 376 -22.29 14.15 -16.14
C MET A 376 -22.00 12.67 -16.36
N GLU A 377 -22.18 12.15 -17.57
CA GLU A 377 -21.87 10.75 -17.90
C GLU A 377 -20.41 10.42 -17.56
N ARG A 378 -19.49 11.35 -17.81
CA ARG A 378 -18.07 11.19 -17.50
C ARG A 378 -17.76 11.08 -16.01
N VAL A 379 -18.39 11.91 -15.17
CA VAL A 379 -18.05 12.03 -13.73
C VAL A 379 -19.07 11.35 -12.79
N SER A 380 -20.21 10.92 -13.32
CA SER A 380 -21.32 10.30 -12.58
C SER A 380 -21.77 8.95 -13.15
N GLY A 381 -21.14 8.47 -14.24
CA GLY A 381 -21.50 7.24 -14.95
C GLY A 381 -21.35 5.93 -14.17
N GLY A 382 -20.72 5.99 -13.00
CA GLY A 382 -20.64 4.90 -12.04
C GLY A 382 -19.84 5.35 -10.81
N ASP A 383 -19.52 4.39 -9.93
CA ASP A 383 -18.87 4.62 -8.65
C ASP A 383 -17.67 5.59 -8.71
N VAL A 384 -17.40 6.24 -7.58
CA VAL A 384 -16.55 7.42 -7.44
C VAL A 384 -15.06 7.21 -7.85
N LEU A 385 -14.66 6.03 -8.31
CA LEU A 385 -13.36 5.74 -8.92
C LEU A 385 -13.47 4.93 -10.21
N ASP A 386 -14.50 5.18 -11.00
CA ASP A 386 -14.79 4.38 -12.18
C ASP A 386 -13.69 4.49 -13.25
N TYR A 387 -13.50 3.38 -13.96
CA TYR A 387 -12.76 3.35 -15.21
C TYR A 387 -13.36 4.31 -16.24
N GLU A 388 -14.65 4.62 -16.11
CA GLU A 388 -15.28 5.70 -16.84
C GLU A 388 -14.55 7.00 -16.52
N MET A 389 -14.63 7.62 -15.34
CA MET A 389 -13.98 8.91 -15.04
C MET A 389 -12.50 8.96 -15.47
N LEU A 390 -11.74 7.87 -15.30
CA LEU A 390 -10.32 7.84 -15.66
C LEU A 390 -10.05 7.55 -17.16
N GLN A 391 -10.98 6.88 -17.87
CA GLN A 391 -10.79 6.32 -19.22
C GLN A 391 -9.39 5.72 -19.42
N LEU A 392 -9.02 4.80 -18.53
CA LEU A 392 -7.75 4.09 -18.63
C LEU A 392 -7.77 3.25 -19.92
N ARG A 393 -6.87 3.55 -20.86
CA ARG A 393 -6.72 2.79 -22.11
C ARG A 393 -5.52 1.87 -22.00
N THR A 394 -5.74 0.60 -22.34
CA THR A 394 -4.70 -0.42 -22.37
C THR A 394 -3.58 -0.06 -23.35
N GLU A 395 -2.34 -0.28 -22.95
CA GLU A 395 -1.16 -0.21 -23.80
C GLU A 395 -0.43 -1.56 -23.77
N GLU A 396 0.04 -2.03 -24.93
CA GLU A 396 0.79 -3.28 -24.97
C GLU A 396 2.13 -3.13 -24.22
N ALA A 397 2.36 -4.02 -23.25
CA ALA A 397 3.68 -4.18 -22.69
C ALA A 397 4.67 -4.62 -23.80
N SER A 398 5.64 -3.78 -24.15
CA SER A 398 6.60 -4.08 -25.22
C SER A 398 7.76 -4.96 -24.76
N LYS A 399 8.07 -4.97 -23.46
CA LYS A 399 9.22 -5.68 -22.86
C LYS A 399 8.93 -6.16 -21.44
N SER A 400 9.76 -7.08 -20.94
CA SER A 400 9.77 -7.42 -19.52
C SER A 400 10.21 -6.20 -18.69
N ARG A 401 9.70 -6.13 -17.46
CA ARG A 401 9.99 -5.03 -16.52
C ARG A 401 10.60 -5.56 -15.24
N LYS A 402 11.29 -4.71 -14.49
CA LYS A 402 11.97 -5.08 -13.25
C LYS A 402 11.47 -4.24 -12.09
N SER A 403 11.11 -4.89 -10.99
CA SER A 403 10.94 -4.24 -9.69
C SER A 403 12.14 -4.57 -8.80
N ARG A 404 12.56 -3.61 -7.98
CA ARG A 404 13.55 -3.83 -6.92
C ARG A 404 12.88 -4.45 -5.70
N LEU A 405 13.62 -5.20 -4.91
CA LEU A 405 13.16 -5.63 -3.60
C LEU A 405 13.20 -4.48 -2.59
N ALA A 406 12.38 -4.58 -1.55
CA ALA A 406 12.37 -3.69 -0.41
C ALA A 406 13.56 -3.98 0.53
N SER A 407 14.75 -3.53 0.12
CA SER A 407 15.98 -3.79 0.87
C SER A 407 15.94 -3.22 2.29
N THR A 408 16.58 -3.90 3.24
CA THR A 408 16.63 -3.48 4.65
C THR A 408 18.07 -3.40 5.15
N LEU A 409 18.48 -2.24 5.65
CA LEU A 409 19.72 -2.04 6.38
C LEU A 409 19.48 -2.21 7.88
N VAL A 410 20.32 -3.00 8.54
CA VAL A 410 20.24 -3.26 9.97
C VAL A 410 21.60 -3.02 10.61
N ILE A 411 21.64 -2.23 11.69
CA ILE A 411 22.86 -1.93 12.46
C ILE A 411 22.55 -2.15 13.93
N GLY A 412 23.34 -2.98 14.61
CA GLY A 412 23.14 -3.34 16.00
C GLY A 412 24.39 -3.19 16.84
N ALA A 413 24.22 -2.84 18.11
CA ALA A 413 25.23 -2.89 19.14
C ALA A 413 24.64 -3.50 20.42
N GLU A 414 25.36 -4.42 21.06
CA GLU A 414 24.96 -5.10 22.30
C GLU A 414 26.11 -5.06 23.31
N TYR A 415 25.79 -4.67 24.54
CA TYR A 415 26.71 -4.71 25.67
C TYR A 415 26.20 -5.68 26.75
N GLY A 416 27.02 -6.66 27.11
CA GLY A 416 26.74 -7.68 28.12
C GLY A 416 27.29 -7.35 29.51
N PHE A 417 26.52 -7.65 30.54
CA PHE A 417 26.85 -7.53 31.95
C PHE A 417 26.80 -8.90 32.63
N PHE A 418 27.52 -9.05 33.76
CA PHE A 418 27.47 -10.22 34.64
C PHE A 418 27.68 -11.55 33.90
N ASN A 419 28.79 -11.67 33.15
CA ASN A 419 29.06 -12.81 32.27
C ASN A 419 27.92 -13.04 31.26
N ASN A 420 27.47 -11.95 30.66
CA ASN A 420 26.43 -11.91 29.64
C ASN A 420 25.02 -12.30 30.13
N LYS A 421 24.77 -12.45 31.43
CA LYS A 421 23.44 -12.77 31.98
C LYS A 421 22.43 -11.65 31.81
N LEU A 422 22.90 -10.41 31.77
CA LEU A 422 22.11 -9.25 31.41
C LEU A 422 22.77 -8.61 30.20
N ALA A 423 22.01 -8.11 29.23
CA ALA A 423 22.56 -7.34 28.13
C ALA A 423 21.63 -6.20 27.75
N VAL A 424 22.22 -5.09 27.31
CA VAL A 424 21.47 -3.98 26.71
C VAL A 424 21.92 -3.83 25.27
N GLY A 425 21.01 -3.43 24.39
CA GLY A 425 21.31 -3.28 22.98
C GLY A 425 20.57 -2.12 22.33
N ALA A 426 21.16 -1.59 21.27
CA ALA A 426 20.56 -0.61 20.38
C ALA A 426 20.59 -1.14 18.95
N LEU A 427 19.46 -1.00 18.25
CA LEU A 427 19.23 -1.52 16.91
C LEU A 427 18.64 -0.41 16.04
N SER A 428 19.30 -0.07 14.94
CA SER A 428 18.76 0.76 13.88
C SER A 428 18.35 -0.12 12.72
N THR A 429 17.13 0.06 12.21
CA THR A 429 16.63 -0.62 11.01
C THR A 429 16.11 0.42 10.03
N THR A 430 16.57 0.38 8.78
CA THR A 430 16.06 1.24 7.70
C THR A 430 15.63 0.36 6.53
N ARG A 431 14.34 0.38 6.22
CA ARG A 431 13.75 -0.38 5.12
C ARG A 431 13.39 0.56 3.97
N PHE A 432 13.91 0.27 2.78
CA PHE A 432 13.74 1.09 1.59
C PHE A 432 12.51 0.64 0.79
N VAL A 433 11.33 1.05 1.25
CA VAL A 433 10.02 0.83 0.59
C VAL A 433 9.51 2.11 -0.05
N GLN A 434 8.40 2.01 -0.79
CA GLN A 434 7.61 3.15 -1.28
C GLN A 434 6.33 3.27 -0.43
N PRO A 435 5.78 4.47 -0.21
CA PRO A 435 6.26 5.76 -0.73
C PRO A 435 7.54 6.27 -0.06
N ASP A 436 7.73 6.01 1.24
CA ASP A 436 8.90 6.49 2.00
C ASP A 436 9.67 5.33 2.65
N ALA A 437 10.97 5.55 2.88
CA ALA A 437 11.77 4.62 3.68
C ALA A 437 11.30 4.63 5.15
N LEU A 438 11.24 3.44 5.76
CA LEU A 438 10.88 3.26 7.15
C LEU A 438 12.14 3.09 7.99
N THR A 439 12.44 4.08 8.83
CA THR A 439 13.56 4.02 9.77
C THR A 439 13.05 3.87 11.20
N GLU A 440 13.68 2.97 11.94
CA GLU A 440 13.38 2.74 13.34
C GLU A 440 14.64 2.60 14.18
N LEU A 441 14.56 3.12 15.41
CA LEU A 441 15.57 2.96 16.44
C LEU A 441 14.97 2.25 17.65
N THR A 442 15.50 1.08 17.96
CA THR A 442 15.01 0.19 19.02
C THR A 442 16.08 -0.03 20.07
N PHE A 443 15.75 0.22 21.33
CA PHE A 443 16.56 -0.17 22.48
C PHE A 443 16.03 -1.47 23.07
N SER A 444 16.90 -2.27 23.66
CA SER A 444 16.49 -3.53 24.29
C SER A 444 17.27 -3.82 25.57
N ALA A 445 16.64 -4.57 26.47
CA ALA A 445 17.25 -5.18 27.63
C ALA A 445 16.93 -6.68 27.62
N ASN A 446 17.93 -7.52 27.78
CA ASN A 446 17.83 -8.98 27.67
C ASN A 446 18.36 -9.61 28.95
N TYR A 447 17.56 -10.47 29.59
CA TYR A 447 17.94 -11.26 30.75
C TYR A 447 18.02 -12.74 30.37
N ARG A 448 19.24 -13.29 30.42
CA ARG A 448 19.60 -14.65 29.97
C ARG A 448 20.49 -15.39 30.99
N PRO A 449 19.98 -15.72 32.19
CA PRO A 449 20.73 -16.43 33.24
C PRO A 449 21.16 -17.86 32.83
N LYS A 450 20.46 -18.49 31.88
CA LYS A 450 20.73 -19.85 31.38
C LYS A 450 20.47 -19.92 29.87
N SER A 451 21.09 -20.87 29.17
CA SER A 451 20.95 -21.01 27.71
C SER A 451 19.54 -21.39 27.22
N TRP A 452 18.71 -21.95 28.11
CA TRP A 452 17.32 -22.31 27.84
C TRP A 452 16.31 -21.22 28.25
N PHE A 453 16.71 -20.17 28.96
CA PHE A 453 15.82 -19.11 29.43
C PHE A 453 16.33 -17.74 28.97
N ASN A 454 15.52 -17.01 28.22
CA ASN A 454 15.83 -15.63 27.83
C ASN A 454 14.55 -14.79 27.82
N VAL A 455 14.58 -13.63 28.47
CA VAL A 455 13.54 -12.61 28.42
C VAL A 455 14.12 -11.35 27.81
N ALA A 456 13.46 -10.80 26.80
CA ALA A 456 13.83 -9.55 26.17
C ALA A 456 12.70 -8.54 26.33
N LEU A 457 13.07 -7.33 26.70
CA LEU A 457 12.23 -6.14 26.62
C LEU A 457 12.81 -5.24 25.54
N SER A 458 11.97 -4.65 24.72
CA SER A 458 12.40 -3.68 23.71
C SER A 458 11.51 -2.45 23.71
N TYR A 459 12.06 -1.33 23.25
CA TYR A 459 11.34 -0.08 23.07
C TYR A 459 11.84 0.64 21.81
N SER A 460 10.94 0.88 20.86
CA SER A 460 11.23 1.63 19.63
C SER A 460 10.82 3.09 19.79
N VAL A 461 11.80 3.99 19.67
CA VAL A 461 11.67 5.41 20.06
C VAL A 461 11.43 6.32 18.86
N ILE A 462 11.93 5.89 17.69
CA ILE A 462 11.73 6.53 16.39
C ILE A 462 10.98 5.50 15.56
N GLN A 463 9.80 5.86 15.10
CA GLN A 463 9.07 5.09 14.12
C GLN A 463 8.30 6.10 13.25
N SER A 464 8.31 5.89 11.94
CA SER A 464 7.35 6.56 11.05
C SER A 464 5.89 6.19 11.35
N ALA A 465 5.65 5.28 12.32
CA ALA A 465 4.36 4.69 12.67
C ALA A 465 4.06 4.58 14.18
N GLY A 466 4.74 5.35 15.05
CA GLY A 466 4.45 5.40 16.50
C GLY A 466 5.60 5.11 17.48
N LYS A 467 5.27 4.79 18.73
CA LYS A 467 6.22 4.31 19.76
C LYS A 467 5.77 2.92 20.16
N SER A 468 6.70 2.01 20.41
CA SER A 468 6.32 0.62 20.69
C SER A 468 7.15 -0.04 21.77
N PHE A 469 6.51 -0.95 22.50
CA PHE A 469 7.15 -1.83 23.47
C PHE A 469 7.15 -3.26 22.94
N GLY A 470 8.23 -4.00 23.10
CA GLY A 470 8.24 -5.42 22.77
C GLY A 470 8.62 -6.28 23.97
N LEU A 471 8.12 -7.51 23.97
CA LEU A 471 8.43 -8.55 24.94
C LEU A 471 8.74 -9.84 24.19
N GLY A 472 9.87 -10.46 24.51
CA GLY A 472 10.26 -11.75 23.99
C GLY A 472 10.57 -12.71 25.14
N LEU A 473 10.10 -13.95 25.03
CA LEU A 473 10.34 -15.01 25.98
C LEU A 473 10.79 -16.27 25.22
N LYS A 474 11.93 -16.80 25.62
CA LYS A 474 12.46 -18.08 25.16
C LYS A 474 12.50 -19.06 26.33
N LEU A 475 11.85 -20.19 26.17
CA LEU A 475 11.82 -21.31 27.11
C LEU A 475 12.18 -22.61 26.39
N GLY A 476 13.46 -22.93 26.37
CA GLY A 476 14.01 -24.08 25.66
C GLY A 476 13.73 -24.00 24.14
N PRO A 477 12.93 -24.92 23.57
CA PRO A 477 12.51 -24.89 22.17
C PRO A 477 11.36 -23.91 21.88
N LEU A 478 10.62 -23.48 22.91
CA LEU A 478 9.51 -22.56 22.76
C LEU A 478 10.00 -21.11 22.71
N PHE A 479 9.45 -20.35 21.78
CA PHE A 479 9.68 -18.93 21.67
C PHE A 479 8.36 -18.20 21.47
N VAL A 480 8.09 -17.21 22.31
CA VAL A 480 6.95 -16.30 22.18
C VAL A 480 7.51 -14.90 22.21
N GLY A 481 7.04 -14.04 21.32
CA GLY A 481 7.42 -12.64 21.37
C GLY A 481 6.36 -11.74 20.78
N THR A 482 6.49 -10.47 21.03
CA THR A 482 5.64 -9.42 20.48
C THR A 482 6.52 -8.19 20.38
N ASP A 483 6.46 -7.51 19.25
CA ASP A 483 6.75 -6.08 19.25
C ASP A 483 5.40 -5.37 19.40
N TYR A 484 5.32 -4.14 19.88
CA TYR A 484 4.03 -3.42 20.03
C TYR A 484 3.03 -4.00 21.06
N MET A 485 3.47 -4.26 22.30
CA MET A 485 2.58 -4.44 23.45
C MET A 485 1.79 -3.15 23.73
N PHE A 486 0.47 -3.31 23.75
CA PHE A 486 -0.55 -2.27 23.91
C PHE A 486 -0.58 -1.63 25.30
N LEU A 487 -0.58 -0.29 25.37
CA LEU A 487 -0.83 0.48 26.61
C LEU A 487 -1.81 1.67 26.41
N GLY A 488 -2.58 1.78 25.31
CA GLY A 488 -3.50 2.91 25.06
C GLY A 488 -4.52 2.68 23.92
N LYS A 489 -5.57 3.52 23.80
CA LYS A 489 -6.81 3.23 23.03
C LYS A 489 -6.71 3.09 21.49
N ASN A 490 -5.69 3.61 20.81
CA ASN A 490 -5.51 3.45 19.36
C ASN A 490 -4.01 3.56 19.01
N SER A 491 -3.39 2.48 18.53
CA SER A 491 -1.96 2.43 18.17
C SER A 491 -1.82 2.37 16.65
N ASN A 492 -0.81 3.05 16.12
CA ASN A 492 -0.48 3.03 14.69
C ASN A 492 0.34 1.77 14.30
N SER A 493 0.53 0.81 15.21
CA SER A 493 1.24 -0.46 14.99
C SER A 493 0.90 -1.56 16.02
N VAL A 494 0.84 -2.84 15.58
CA VAL A 494 0.53 -4.06 16.37
C VAL A 494 1.40 -5.27 15.91
N ASN A 495 1.88 -6.15 16.82
CA ASN A 495 2.54 -7.44 16.49
C ASN A 495 2.40 -8.50 17.61
N GLY A 496 1.95 -9.72 17.28
CA GLY A 496 2.12 -10.92 18.11
C GLY A 496 2.86 -12.04 17.36
N PHE A 497 3.83 -12.68 18.00
CA PHE A 497 4.63 -13.78 17.45
C PHE A 497 4.61 -15.01 18.38
N VAL A 498 4.19 -16.16 17.86
CA VAL A 498 4.31 -17.46 18.54
C VAL A 498 5.05 -18.41 17.62
N GLY A 499 6.14 -19.01 18.11
CA GLY A 499 6.97 -19.92 17.33
C GLY A 499 7.44 -21.13 18.12
N VAL A 500 7.38 -22.30 17.49
CA VAL A 500 7.88 -23.55 18.07
C VAL A 500 9.06 -24.01 17.23
N SER A 501 10.27 -23.96 17.81
CA SER A 501 11.49 -24.41 17.14
C SER A 501 11.83 -25.82 17.62
N ILE A 502 11.78 -26.81 16.73
CA ILE A 502 12.20 -28.17 17.08
C ILE A 502 13.73 -28.23 16.92
N PRO A 503 14.49 -28.42 18.02
CA PRO A 503 15.94 -28.43 17.94
C PRO A 503 16.41 -29.69 17.20
N LEU A 504 17.19 -29.49 16.15
CA LEU A 504 17.89 -30.59 15.47
C LEU A 504 19.23 -30.86 16.18
N GLY A 505 19.67 -32.12 16.16
CA GLY A 505 20.97 -32.52 16.70
C GLY A 505 22.13 -31.71 16.10
N GLY A 506 23.19 -31.49 16.89
CA GLY A 506 24.32 -30.63 16.52
C GLY A 506 24.31 -29.30 17.29
N ARG A 507 25.46 -28.94 17.86
CA ARG A 507 25.67 -27.70 18.61
C ARG A 507 26.73 -26.86 17.92
N LYS A 508 26.65 -25.55 18.11
CA LYS A 508 27.77 -24.65 17.81
C LYS A 508 29.03 -25.20 18.47
N ALA A 509 30.10 -25.40 17.69
CA ALA A 509 31.36 -25.91 18.22
C ALA A 509 31.85 -25.01 19.36
N ASN A 510 32.22 -25.59 20.51
CA ASN A 510 32.80 -24.84 21.62
C ASN A 510 34.17 -24.29 21.23
N LYS A 511 34.55 -23.18 21.86
CA LYS A 511 35.74 -22.35 21.58
C LYS A 511 37.10 -23.03 21.76
N GLU A 512 37.16 -24.34 21.98
CA GLU A 512 38.42 -25.06 22.18
C GLU A 512 38.42 -26.31 21.32
N GLY A 513 39.32 -26.28 20.33
CA GLY A 513 39.53 -27.27 19.28
C GLY A 513 40.53 -26.72 18.28
#